data_AF-A0A967JYR3-F1
#
_entry.id   AF-A0A967JYR3-F1
#
_cell.length_a   1.000
_cell.length_b   1.000
_cell.length_c   1.000
_cell.angle_alpha   90.00
_cell.angle_beta   90.00
_cell.angle_gamma   90.00
#
_symmetry.space_group_name_H-M   'P 1'
#
loop_
_entity.id
_entity.type
_entity.pdbx_description
1 polymer ?
#
loop_
_entity_poly.entity_id
_entity_poly.type
_entity_poly.pdbx_seq_one_letter_code
_entity_poly.pdbx_strand_id
1 'polypeptide(L)'
;MFQDRKDAGERLAGELQRFEDAHPVILALPRGGVPVGYEIARALGAPLDLVLVRKIGMPGQPELALGAVADGGHPETVINEDVVALGHVPPEYVEEESKRQLEEIERRRQRYLGERRRIDVKGRTAIVVDDGV
;
A
#
# COMPACT_ATOMS: atom_id res chain seq x y z
N MET A 1 4.07 -21.75 10.81
CA MET A 1 2.96 -21.63 9.85
C MET A 1 1.79 -20.99 10.58
N PHE A 2 1.11 -20.02 9.98
CA PHE A 2 -0.04 -19.34 10.58
C PHE A 2 -1.34 -20.05 10.18
N GLN A 3 -2.36 -19.97 11.03
CA GLN A 3 -3.68 -20.57 10.76
C GLN A 3 -4.47 -19.73 9.74
N ASP A 4 -4.45 -18.42 9.92
CA ASP A 4 -5.06 -17.43 9.04
C ASP A 4 -4.36 -16.06 9.22
N ARG A 5 -4.88 -15.03 8.54
CA ARG A 5 -4.36 -13.66 8.65
C ARG A 5 -4.52 -13.07 10.05
N LYS A 6 -5.52 -13.51 10.81
CA LYS A 6 -5.75 -13.04 12.17
C LYS A 6 -4.67 -13.59 13.09
N ASP A 7 -4.41 -14.90 13.06
CA ASP A 7 -3.31 -15.54 13.81
C ASP A 7 -1.95 -14.93 13.43
N ALA A 8 -1.73 -14.64 12.15
CA ALA A 8 -0.53 -13.94 11.71
C ALA A 8 -0.43 -12.52 12.32
N GLY A 9 -1.53 -11.76 12.30
CA GLY A 9 -1.59 -10.40 12.84
C GLY A 9 -1.42 -10.34 14.36
N GLU A 10 -2.05 -11.24 15.10
CA GLU A 10 -1.92 -11.32 16.57
C GLU A 10 -0.48 -11.64 17.00
N ARG A 11 0.21 -12.55 16.28
CA ARG A 11 1.62 -12.84 16.55
C ARG A 11 2.54 -11.68 16.19
N LEU A 12 2.33 -11.08 15.02
CA LEU A 12 3.11 -9.94 14.57
C LEU A 12 2.92 -8.73 15.50
N ALA A 13 1.72 -8.53 16.03
CA ALA A 13 1.44 -7.50 17.01
C ALA A 13 2.30 -7.64 18.29
N GLY A 14 2.52 -8.87 18.77
CA GLY A 14 3.41 -9.13 19.91
C GLY A 14 4.84 -8.65 19.67
N GLU A 15 5.40 -8.94 18.48
CA GLU A 15 6.74 -8.50 18.09
C GLU A 15 6.85 -6.98 17.89
N LEU A 16 5.73 -6.32 17.60
CA LEU A 16 5.66 -4.88 17.35
C LEU A 16 5.39 -4.05 18.62
N GLN A 17 5.18 -4.66 19.80
CA GLN A 17 4.96 -3.93 21.06
C GLN A 17 6.04 -2.90 21.38
N ARG A 18 7.29 -3.15 20.95
CA ARG A 18 8.40 -2.18 21.10
C ARG A 18 8.15 -0.81 20.44
N PHE A 19 7.14 -0.69 19.58
CA PHE A 19 6.77 0.56 18.90
C PHE A 19 5.58 1.28 19.55
N GLU A 20 5.02 0.77 20.65
CA GLU A 20 3.84 1.37 21.32
C GLU A 20 4.07 2.85 21.68
N ASP A 21 5.21 3.15 22.31
CA ASP A 21 5.59 4.52 22.71
C ASP A 21 5.99 5.42 21.52
N ALA A 22 6.12 4.86 20.31
CA ALA A 22 6.54 5.58 19.11
C ALA A 22 5.35 6.18 18.32
N HIS A 23 4.17 6.22 18.95
CA HIS A 23 2.91 6.75 18.41
C HIS A 23 2.60 6.27 16.99
N PRO A 24 2.57 4.95 16.74
CA PRO A 24 2.58 4.42 15.39
C PRO A 24 1.29 4.72 14.62
N VAL A 25 1.37 4.71 13.29
CA VAL A 25 0.23 4.64 12.37
C VAL A 25 0.37 3.35 11.58
N ILE A 26 -0.68 2.54 11.58
CA ILE A 26 -0.71 1.30 10.80
C ILE A 26 -1.24 1.62 9.41
N LEU A 27 -0.49 1.25 8.39
CA LEU A 27 -0.77 1.50 6.98
C LEU A 27 -0.89 0.16 6.25
N ALA A 28 -2.11 -0.34 6.09
CA ALA A 28 -2.34 -1.66 5.51
C ALA A 28 -2.53 -1.61 3.99
N LEU A 29 -1.92 -2.55 3.28
CA LEU A 29 -2.13 -2.76 1.84
C LEU A 29 -3.40 -3.61 1.63
N PRO A 30 -4.41 -3.11 0.89
CA PRO A 30 -5.57 -3.93 0.58
C PRO A 30 -5.27 -5.00 -0.48
N ARG A 31 -5.87 -6.20 -0.39
CA ARG A 31 -6.89 -6.61 0.60
C ARG A 31 -6.32 -7.44 1.74
N GLY A 32 -5.22 -8.14 1.48
CA GLY A 32 -4.63 -9.14 2.37
C GLY A 32 -4.04 -8.56 3.65
N GLY A 33 -3.29 -7.47 3.54
CA GLY A 33 -2.70 -6.77 4.69
C GLY A 33 -3.70 -6.17 5.67
N VAL A 34 -4.97 -5.94 5.28
CA VAL A 34 -5.96 -5.25 6.13
C VAL A 34 -6.33 -6.05 7.39
N PRO A 35 -6.72 -7.34 7.29
CA PRO A 35 -6.92 -8.17 8.48
C PRO A 35 -5.69 -8.23 9.40
N VAL A 36 -4.48 -8.30 8.85
CA VAL A 36 -3.23 -8.33 9.65
C VAL A 36 -3.01 -6.99 10.35
N GLY A 37 -3.12 -5.88 9.60
CA GLY A 37 -2.95 -4.53 10.12
C GLY A 37 -4.01 -4.14 11.16
N TYR A 38 -5.22 -4.68 11.05
CA TYR A 38 -6.27 -4.50 12.06
C TYR A 38 -5.87 -5.09 13.42
N GLU A 39 -5.31 -6.29 13.44
CA GLU A 39 -4.86 -6.94 14.69
C GLU A 39 -3.71 -6.16 15.33
N ILE A 40 -2.75 -5.67 14.53
CA ILE A 40 -1.64 -4.83 14.99
C ILE A 40 -2.14 -3.50 15.56
N ALA A 41 -3.03 -2.81 14.83
CA ALA A 41 -3.60 -1.54 15.27
C ALA A 41 -4.37 -1.69 16.60
N ARG A 42 -5.14 -2.77 16.74
CA ARG A 42 -5.88 -3.07 17.97
C ARG A 42 -4.95 -3.31 19.15
N ALA A 43 -3.87 -4.04 18.95
CA ALA A 43 -2.91 -4.36 20.01
C ALA A 43 -2.08 -3.15 20.47
N LEU A 44 -1.67 -2.28 19.54
CA LEU A 44 -0.85 -1.09 19.82
C LEU A 44 -1.66 0.16 20.18
N GLY A 45 -3.00 0.07 20.23
CA GLY A 45 -3.87 1.25 20.40
C GLY A 45 -3.69 2.30 19.30
N ALA A 46 -3.26 1.88 18.11
CA ALA A 46 -2.82 2.75 17.04
C ALA A 46 -3.90 2.95 15.97
N PRO A 47 -3.96 4.11 15.30
CA PRO A 47 -4.85 4.32 14.18
C PRO A 47 -4.44 3.48 12.96
N LEU A 48 -5.43 2.91 12.26
CA LEU A 48 -5.27 2.15 11.02
C LEU A 48 -5.78 2.96 9.82
N ASP A 49 -4.94 3.14 8.81
CA ASP A 49 -5.32 3.64 7.48
C ASP A 49 -4.90 2.64 6.38
N LEU A 50 -5.34 2.90 5.16
CA LEU A 50 -5.00 2.10 3.98
C LEU A 50 -3.91 2.77 3.15
N VAL A 51 -3.00 2.01 2.56
CA VAL A 51 -2.12 2.51 1.51
C VAL A 51 -2.55 1.87 0.19
N LEU A 52 -3.03 2.71 -0.72
CA LEU A 52 -3.50 2.29 -2.03
C LEU A 52 -2.37 2.51 -3.04
N VAL A 53 -1.81 1.39 -3.49
CA VAL A 53 -0.74 1.35 -4.49
C VAL A 53 -1.15 0.42 -5.63
N ARG A 54 -0.69 0.73 -6.84
CA ARG A 54 -0.89 -0.09 -8.04
C ARG A 54 0.41 -0.13 -8.83
N LYS A 55 0.82 -1.32 -9.25
CA LYS A 55 1.94 -1.46 -10.18
C LYS A 55 1.57 -0.93 -11.57
N ILE A 56 2.55 -0.34 -12.23
CA ILE A 56 2.56 -0.05 -13.65
C ILE A 56 3.26 -1.23 -14.31
N GLY A 57 2.50 -2.01 -15.08
CA GLY A 57 3.01 -3.21 -15.75
C GLY A 57 3.74 -2.87 -17.04
N MET A 58 4.59 -3.79 -17.49
CA MET A 58 5.25 -3.72 -18.80
C MET A 58 4.26 -4.00 -19.94
N PRO A 59 4.36 -3.32 -21.10
CA PRO A 59 3.58 -3.67 -22.29
C PRO A 59 3.72 -5.15 -22.64
N GLY A 60 2.61 -5.86 -22.76
CA GLY A 60 2.58 -7.29 -23.06
C GLY A 60 3.00 -8.22 -21.91
N GLN A 61 3.52 -7.69 -20.79
CA GLN A 61 3.89 -8.45 -19.60
C GLN A 61 3.40 -7.75 -18.32
N PRO A 62 2.08 -7.70 -18.04
CA PRO A 62 1.52 -6.93 -16.94
C PRO A 62 2.02 -7.36 -15.55
N GLU A 63 2.55 -8.57 -15.43
CA GLU A 63 3.11 -9.07 -14.17
C GLU A 63 4.49 -8.47 -13.85
N LEU A 64 5.27 -8.11 -14.87
CA LEU A 64 6.54 -7.42 -14.73
C LEU A 64 6.29 -5.93 -14.47
N ALA A 65 6.62 -5.45 -13.27
CA ALA A 65 6.43 -4.06 -12.91
C ALA A 65 7.58 -3.19 -13.44
N LEU A 66 7.25 -2.14 -14.20
CA LEU A 66 8.19 -1.06 -14.55
C LEU A 66 8.07 0.13 -13.60
N GLY A 67 7.05 0.16 -12.76
CA GLY A 67 6.84 1.23 -11.79
C GLY A 67 5.63 0.98 -10.91
N ALA A 68 5.26 2.00 -10.14
CA ALA A 68 4.06 2.00 -9.32
C ALA A 68 3.50 3.41 -9.17
N VAL A 69 2.19 3.49 -8.97
CA VAL A 69 1.49 4.70 -8.55
C VAL A 69 0.90 4.52 -7.15
N ALA A 70 0.85 5.59 -6.40
CA ALA A 70 0.29 5.66 -5.06
C ALA A 70 -0.55 6.93 -4.90
N ASP A 71 -1.64 6.84 -4.11
CA ASP A 71 -2.55 7.95 -3.78
C ASP A 71 -3.33 8.53 -5.00
N GLY A 72 -4.64 8.75 -4.84
CA GLY A 72 -5.49 9.29 -5.89
C GLY A 72 -5.60 10.82 -5.88
N GLY A 73 -5.45 11.44 -4.70
CA GLY A 73 -5.63 12.90 -4.53
C GLY A 73 -4.34 13.70 -4.73
N HIS A 74 -3.20 13.13 -4.30
CA HIS A 74 -1.85 13.65 -4.54
C HIS A 74 -1.00 12.50 -5.09
N PRO A 75 -1.17 12.18 -6.38
CA PRO A 75 -0.59 10.97 -6.95
C PRO A 75 0.94 11.03 -6.98
N GLU A 76 1.57 10.03 -6.41
CA GLU A 76 3.00 9.78 -6.51
C GLU A 76 3.24 8.64 -7.51
N THR A 77 4.17 8.85 -8.44
CA THR A 77 4.54 7.85 -9.46
C THR A 77 6.02 7.57 -9.37
N VAL A 78 6.38 6.30 -9.21
CA VAL A 78 7.77 5.83 -9.17
C VAL A 78 8.01 4.91 -10.35
N ILE A 79 8.99 5.24 -11.18
CA ILE A 79 9.35 4.49 -12.38
C ILE A 79 10.75 3.89 -12.21
N ASN A 80 10.91 2.65 -12.66
CA ASN A 80 12.19 2.00 -12.84
C ASN A 80 12.69 2.26 -14.27
N GLU A 81 13.54 3.27 -14.41
CA GLU A 81 14.07 3.72 -15.71
C GLU A 81 14.88 2.63 -16.42
N ASP A 82 15.55 1.73 -15.68
CA ASP A 82 16.31 0.62 -16.28
C ASP A 82 15.38 -0.37 -17.00
N VAL A 83 14.22 -0.68 -16.38
CA VAL A 83 13.20 -1.57 -16.97
C VAL A 83 12.55 -0.92 -18.18
N VAL A 84 12.25 0.38 -18.10
CA VAL A 84 11.70 1.17 -19.22
C VAL A 84 12.68 1.18 -20.39
N ALA A 85 13.96 1.45 -20.13
CA ALA A 85 14.99 1.49 -21.16
C ALA A 85 15.21 0.10 -21.81
N LEU A 86 15.33 -0.96 -21.01
CA LEU A 86 15.50 -2.33 -21.52
C LEU A 86 14.29 -2.76 -22.37
N GLY A 87 13.10 -2.37 -21.93
CA GLY A 87 11.84 -2.67 -22.58
C GLY A 87 11.51 -1.78 -23.78
N HIS A 88 12.29 -0.73 -24.04
CA HIS A 88 11.99 0.32 -25.03
C HIS A 88 10.56 0.86 -24.88
N VAL A 89 10.13 1.06 -23.63
CA VAL A 89 8.75 1.48 -23.33
C VAL A 89 8.56 2.95 -23.72
N PRO A 90 7.57 3.28 -24.56
CA PRO A 90 7.28 4.66 -24.90
C PRO A 90 6.86 5.46 -23.66
N PRO A 91 7.31 6.72 -23.48
CA PRO A 91 6.88 7.58 -22.38
C PRO A 91 5.36 7.73 -22.31
N GLU A 92 4.69 7.75 -23.46
CA GLU A 92 3.23 7.87 -23.57
C GLU A 92 2.53 6.67 -22.93
N TYR A 93 3.09 5.46 -23.08
CA TYR A 93 2.55 4.28 -22.42
C TYR A 93 2.62 4.41 -20.90
N VAL A 94 3.75 4.86 -20.36
CA VAL A 94 3.92 5.05 -18.91
C VAL A 94 2.91 6.05 -18.38
N GLU A 95 2.69 7.15 -19.11
CA GLU A 95 1.71 8.18 -18.73
C GLU A 95 0.26 7.65 -18.75
N GLU A 96 -0.14 6.97 -19.84
CA GLU A 96 -1.49 6.39 -19.99
C GLU A 96 -1.76 5.29 -18.95
N GLU A 97 -0.80 4.41 -18.73
CA GLU A 97 -0.90 3.34 -17.75
C GLU A 97 -0.99 3.92 -16.33
N SER A 98 -0.17 4.92 -16.00
CA SER A 98 -0.22 5.61 -14.71
C SER A 98 -1.60 6.22 -14.45
N LYS A 99 -2.16 6.95 -15.44
CA LYS A 99 -3.52 7.52 -15.34
C LYS A 99 -4.57 6.44 -15.06
N ARG A 100 -4.54 5.33 -15.81
CA ARG A 100 -5.48 4.21 -15.60
C ARG A 100 -5.36 3.60 -14.21
N GLN A 101 -4.14 3.46 -13.69
CA GLN A 101 -3.93 2.94 -12.35
C GLN A 101 -4.34 3.91 -11.24
N LEU A 102 -4.20 5.22 -11.47
CA LEU A 102 -4.68 6.25 -10.55
C LEU A 102 -6.21 6.30 -10.47
N GLU A 103 -6.91 6.17 -11.59
CA GLU A 103 -8.38 6.04 -11.62
C GLU A 103 -8.87 4.82 -10.82
N GLU A 104 -8.16 3.70 -10.93
CA GLU A 104 -8.42 2.50 -10.13
C GLU A 104 -8.21 2.74 -8.63
N ILE A 105 -7.13 3.43 -8.26
CA ILE A 105 -6.87 3.83 -6.87
C ILE A 105 -8.00 4.70 -6.35
N GLU A 106 -8.43 5.71 -7.11
CA GLU A 106 -9.49 6.62 -6.68
C GLU A 106 -10.83 5.90 -6.50
N ARG A 107 -11.19 5.00 -7.42
CA ARG A 107 -12.39 4.17 -7.29
C ARG A 107 -12.34 3.32 -6.00
N ARG A 108 -11.19 2.72 -5.69
CA ARG A 108 -11.02 1.94 -4.45
C ARG A 108 -11.04 2.82 -3.22
N ARG A 109 -10.44 4.01 -3.27
CA ARG A 109 -10.45 4.99 -2.19
C ARG A 109 -11.88 5.35 -1.81
N GLN A 110 -12.70 5.72 -2.78
CA GLN A 110 -14.11 6.02 -2.57
C GLN A 110 -14.88 4.83 -1.99
N ARG A 111 -14.64 3.62 -2.51
CA ARG A 111 -15.31 2.41 -2.03
C ARG A 111 -14.92 2.00 -0.61
N TYR A 112 -13.64 2.13 -0.24
CA TYR A 112 -13.13 1.62 1.03
C TYR A 112 -13.14 2.65 2.15
N LEU A 113 -12.88 3.92 1.83
CA LEU A 113 -12.76 5.00 2.80
C LEU A 113 -13.94 5.96 2.76
N GLY A 114 -14.67 6.06 1.65
CA GLY A 114 -15.74 7.05 1.49
C GLY A 114 -15.20 8.46 1.73
N GLU A 115 -15.81 9.17 2.68
CA GLU A 115 -15.39 10.52 3.10
C GLU A 115 -14.35 10.53 4.24
N ARG A 116 -13.89 9.35 4.69
CA ARG A 116 -12.92 9.23 5.77
C ARG A 116 -11.61 9.93 5.38
N ARG A 117 -11.22 10.91 6.20
CA ARG A 117 -9.94 11.62 6.04
C ARG A 117 -8.77 10.71 6.33
N ARG A 118 -7.67 10.93 5.59
CA ARG A 118 -6.39 10.27 5.78
C ARG A 118 -5.79 10.60 7.15
N ILE A 119 -5.10 9.64 7.74
CA ILE A 119 -4.34 9.84 8.97
C ILE A 119 -2.99 10.46 8.62
N ASP A 120 -2.66 11.58 9.26
CA ASP A 120 -1.34 12.20 9.12
C ASP A 120 -0.27 11.31 9.78
N VAL A 121 0.79 11.06 9.03
CA VAL A 121 1.94 10.24 9.42
C VAL A 121 3.16 11.09 9.78
N LYS A 122 3.11 12.41 9.55
CA LYS A 122 4.26 13.29 9.78
C LYS A 122 4.70 13.27 11.24
N GLY A 123 5.99 12.99 11.46
CA GLY A 123 6.58 12.91 12.80
C GLY A 123 6.18 11.68 13.61
N ARG A 124 5.54 10.69 12.98
CA ARG A 124 5.08 9.43 13.61
C ARG A 124 5.80 8.23 13.01
N THR A 125 5.78 7.11 13.72
CA THR A 125 6.26 5.84 13.19
C THR A 125 5.21 5.23 12.24
N ALA A 126 5.54 5.07 10.96
CA ALA A 126 4.66 4.38 10.02
C ALA A 126 4.99 2.88 9.96
N ILE A 127 3.99 2.02 10.20
CA ILE A 127 4.11 0.57 10.06
C ILE A 127 3.29 0.15 8.84
N VAL A 128 3.99 -0.22 7.76
CA VAL A 128 3.36 -0.69 6.52
C VAL A 128 3.13 -2.20 6.62
N VAL A 129 1.91 -2.66 6.32
CA VAL A 129 1.50 -4.05 6.57
C VAL A 129 0.91 -4.68 5.30
N ASP A 130 1.43 -5.87 4.96
CA ASP A 130 0.84 -6.79 3.98
C ASP A 130 0.75 -8.22 4.55
N ASP A 131 0.01 -9.12 3.91
CA ASP A 131 -0.12 -10.52 4.33
C ASP A 131 0.93 -11.47 3.71
N GLY A 132 1.78 -10.96 2.84
CA GLY A 132 2.92 -11.66 2.25
C GLY A 132 3.77 -10.73 1.37
N VAL A 133 5.01 -11.12 1.12
CA VAL A 133 5.96 -10.44 0.21
C VAL A 133 6.56 -11.47 -0.73
#